data_AF-A0A3G8M7S4-F1
#
_entry.id   AF-A0A3G8M7S4-F1
#
_cell.length_a   1.000
_cell.length_b   1.000
_cell.length_c   1.000
_cell.angle_alpha   90.00
_cell.angle_beta   90.00
_cell.angle_gamma   90.00
#
_symmetry.space_group_name_H-M   'P 1'
#
loop_
_entity.id
_entity.type
_entity.pdbx_description
1 polymer ?
#
loop_
_entity_poly.entity_id
_entity_poly.type
_entity_poly.pdbx_seq_one_letter_code
_entity_poly.pdbx_strand_id
1 'polypeptide(L)'
;MSLMLSTLTTTNRRIFWAATFIAASIVFSFGWACALPLAGFAAVAALTTARREALLLTGAVWFANQTVGFLFLHYPTDAMTLFWGGALGVIALLSCESAGLLARRFPGFAGGLAAFLSAFVVYESLILAVTAATGPGVDHFTAPVVSRIFFINFGAFATLLMLKAAAAAVAYRNAAKTFASRPI
;
A
#
# COMPACT_ATOMS: atom_id res chain seq x y z
N MET A 1 26.11 -13.18 20.96
CA MET A 1 25.47 -11.86 21.19
C MET A 1 25.29 -11.00 19.92
N SER A 2 26.16 -11.05 18.92
CA SER A 2 26.05 -10.22 17.68
C SER A 2 24.83 -10.57 16.79
N LEU A 3 24.49 -11.86 16.65
CA LEU A 3 23.33 -12.31 15.86
C LEU A 3 21.99 -11.79 16.44
N MET A 4 21.84 -11.82 17.76
CA MET A 4 20.60 -11.39 18.44
C MET A 4 20.33 -9.88 18.31
N LEU A 5 21.39 -9.06 18.30
CA LEU A 5 21.30 -7.61 18.12
C LEU A 5 20.93 -7.24 16.67
N SER A 6 21.45 -8.00 15.69
CA SER A 6 21.10 -7.81 14.27
C SER A 6 19.64 -8.20 13.97
N THR A 7 19.10 -9.24 14.62
CA THR A 7 17.69 -9.61 14.47
C THR A 7 16.74 -8.56 15.05
N LEU A 8 17.04 -8.00 16.24
CA LEU A 8 16.21 -6.97 16.89
C LEU A 8 16.09 -5.70 16.05
N THR A 9 17.17 -5.26 15.40
CA THR A 9 17.16 -4.07 14.54
C THR A 9 16.35 -4.28 13.25
N THR A 10 16.35 -5.49 12.68
CA THR A 10 15.49 -5.80 11.52
C THR A 10 14.02 -5.85 11.88
N THR A 11 13.66 -6.45 13.02
CA THR A 11 12.28 -6.51 13.52
C THR A 11 11.73 -5.12 13.79
N ASN A 12 12.51 -4.26 14.47
CA ASN A 12 12.09 -2.89 14.75
C ASN A 12 11.82 -2.10 13.46
N ARG A 13 12.70 -2.21 12.46
CA ARG A 13 12.48 -1.56 11.15
C ARG A 13 11.20 -2.04 10.46
N ARG A 14 10.89 -3.34 10.52
CA ARG A 14 9.65 -3.90 9.95
C ARG A 14 8.42 -3.36 10.69
N ILE A 15 8.46 -3.30 12.02
CA ILE A 15 7.38 -2.76 12.85
C ILE A 15 7.16 -1.28 12.53
N PHE A 16 8.22 -0.45 12.48
CA PHE A 16 8.09 0.95 12.12
C PHE A 16 7.52 1.13 10.71
N TRP A 17 7.91 0.28 9.75
CA TRP A 17 7.37 0.34 8.40
C TRP A 17 5.89 -0.04 8.35
N ALA A 18 5.49 -1.09 9.07
CA ALA A 18 4.09 -1.48 9.22
C ALA A 18 3.26 -0.39 9.90
N ALA A 19 3.76 0.20 10.97
CA ALA A 19 3.13 1.33 11.65
C ALA A 19 2.97 2.54 10.71
N THR A 20 3.97 2.82 9.87
CA THR A 20 3.89 3.87 8.84
C THR A 20 2.75 3.60 7.86
N PHE A 21 2.62 2.35 7.39
CA PHE A 21 1.54 1.93 6.49
C PHE A 21 0.16 2.13 7.12
N ILE A 22 -0.02 1.68 8.36
CA ILE A 22 -1.28 1.77 9.09
C ILE A 22 -1.63 3.23 9.42
N ALA A 23 -0.66 4.03 9.87
CA ALA A 23 -0.88 5.44 10.14
C ALA A 23 -1.26 6.20 8.87
N ALA A 24 -0.54 5.97 7.77
CA ALA A 24 -0.87 6.57 6.48
C ALA A 24 -2.27 6.11 6.02
N SER A 25 -2.61 4.81 6.14
CA SER A 25 -3.94 4.35 5.73
C SER A 25 -5.04 5.03 6.52
N ILE A 26 -4.89 5.23 7.84
CA ILE A 26 -5.87 5.95 8.66
C ILE A 26 -6.03 7.41 8.16
N VAL A 27 -4.92 8.12 7.95
CA VAL A 27 -4.96 9.52 7.46
C VAL A 27 -5.66 9.62 6.11
N PHE A 28 -5.29 8.75 5.16
CA PHE A 28 -5.93 8.74 3.85
C PHE A 28 -7.39 8.28 3.90
N SER A 29 -7.77 7.40 4.85
CA SER A 29 -9.18 6.99 5.04
C SER A 29 -10.06 8.18 5.40
N PHE A 30 -9.59 9.13 6.22
CA PHE A 30 -10.34 10.36 6.51
C PHE A 30 -10.40 11.32 5.31
N GLY A 31 -9.37 11.36 4.46
CA GLY A 31 -9.33 12.25 3.29
C GLY A 31 -10.17 11.75 2.10
N TRP A 32 -10.23 10.44 1.89
CA TRP A 32 -10.80 9.83 0.68
C TRP A 32 -11.80 8.70 0.94
N ALA A 33 -12.09 8.37 2.20
CA ALA A 33 -13.04 7.32 2.55
C ALA A 33 -12.70 6.01 1.83
N CYS A 34 -13.66 5.40 1.12
CA CYS A 34 -13.48 4.14 0.43
C CYS A 34 -12.58 4.25 -0.81
N ALA A 35 -12.26 5.47 -1.26
CA ALA A 35 -11.27 5.73 -2.30
C ALA A 35 -9.83 5.79 -1.75
N LEU A 36 -9.57 5.09 -0.62
CA LEU A 36 -8.22 4.86 -0.12
C LEU A 36 -7.34 4.29 -1.24
N PRO A 37 -6.09 4.77 -1.42
CA PRO A 37 -5.20 4.35 -2.51
C PRO A 37 -4.61 2.94 -2.31
N LEU A 38 -5.48 1.93 -2.21
CA LEU A 38 -5.12 0.54 -1.94
C LEU A 38 -4.11 -0.01 -2.97
N ALA A 39 -4.26 0.33 -4.25
CA ALA A 39 -3.32 -0.10 -5.29
C ALA A 39 -1.92 0.52 -5.08
N GLY A 40 -1.85 1.79 -4.70
CA GLY A 40 -0.59 2.47 -4.37
C GLY A 40 0.09 1.82 -3.16
N PHE A 41 -0.64 1.60 -2.06
CA PHE A 41 -0.13 0.89 -0.89
C PHE A 41 0.35 -0.53 -1.23
N ALA A 42 -0.45 -1.28 -1.99
CA ALA A 42 -0.13 -2.63 -2.43
C ALA A 42 1.16 -2.70 -3.26
N ALA A 43 1.35 -1.77 -4.19
CA ALA A 43 2.56 -1.68 -5.01
C ALA A 43 3.79 -1.37 -4.15
N VAL A 44 3.71 -0.42 -3.22
CA VAL A 44 4.82 -0.14 -2.31
C VAL A 44 5.11 -1.34 -1.42
N ALA A 45 4.10 -1.99 -0.83
CA ALA A 45 4.29 -3.18 -0.01
C ALA A 45 5.06 -4.26 -0.79
N ALA A 46 4.65 -4.54 -2.03
CA ALA A 46 5.26 -5.54 -2.91
C ALA A 46 6.71 -5.21 -3.29
N LEU A 47 7.03 -3.93 -3.49
CA LEU A 47 8.40 -3.47 -3.80
C LEU A 47 9.33 -3.49 -2.58
N THR A 48 8.76 -3.35 -1.38
CA THR A 48 9.53 -2.97 -0.20
C THR A 48 9.72 -4.07 0.83
N THR A 49 8.99 -5.18 0.69
CA THR A 49 8.95 -6.29 1.65
C THR A 49 8.89 -7.65 0.95
N ALA A 50 9.05 -8.74 1.69
CA ALA A 50 8.85 -10.09 1.16
C ALA A 50 7.36 -10.32 0.84
N ARG A 51 7.04 -11.19 -0.12
CA ARG A 51 5.65 -11.45 -0.57
C ARG A 51 4.65 -11.63 0.57
N ARG A 52 4.96 -12.48 1.56
CA ARG A 52 4.09 -12.73 2.71
C ARG A 52 3.85 -11.45 3.54
N GLU A 53 4.89 -10.67 3.76
CA GLU A 53 4.80 -9.40 4.49
C GLU A 53 4.03 -8.35 3.69
N ALA A 54 4.21 -8.32 2.37
CA ALA A 54 3.50 -7.41 1.49
C ALA A 54 1.98 -7.64 1.56
N LEU A 55 1.54 -8.91 1.46
CA LEU A 55 0.14 -9.27 1.61
C LEU A 55 -0.42 -8.92 2.99
N LEU A 56 0.35 -9.18 4.05
CA LEU A 56 -0.06 -8.83 5.41
C LEU A 56 -0.19 -7.32 5.60
N LEU A 57 0.74 -6.53 5.05
CA LEU A 57 0.69 -5.07 5.09
C LEU A 57 -0.50 -4.53 4.29
N THR A 58 -0.73 -5.03 3.08
CA THR A 58 -1.89 -4.65 2.27
C THR A 58 -3.20 -5.00 2.96
N GLY A 59 -3.29 -6.20 3.55
CA GLY A 59 -4.43 -6.61 4.36
C GLY A 59 -4.63 -5.73 5.59
N ALA A 60 -3.56 -5.35 6.29
CA ALA A 60 -3.63 -4.45 7.44
C ALA A 60 -4.11 -3.05 7.05
N VAL A 61 -3.64 -2.51 5.93
CA VAL A 61 -4.08 -1.22 5.36
C VAL A 61 -5.58 -1.26 5.02
N TRP A 62 -6.02 -2.32 4.33
CA TRP A 62 -7.44 -2.53 4.05
C TRP A 62 -8.26 -2.65 5.33
N PHE A 63 -7.81 -3.43 6.30
CA PHE A 63 -8.55 -3.62 7.55
C PHE A 63 -8.65 -2.32 8.35
N ALA A 64 -7.57 -1.52 8.38
CA ALA A 64 -7.58 -0.19 8.98
C ALA A 64 -8.57 0.74 8.27
N ASN A 65 -8.63 0.69 6.93
CA ASN A 65 -9.65 1.42 6.15
C ASN A 65 -11.06 1.04 6.56
N GLN A 66 -11.36 -0.25 6.62
CA GLN A 66 -12.69 -0.73 7.02
C GLN A 66 -13.03 -0.32 8.45
N THR A 67 -12.06 -0.39 9.37
CA THR A 67 -12.23 0.06 10.75
C THR A 67 -12.57 1.54 10.82
N VAL A 68 -11.84 2.40 10.07
CA VAL A 68 -12.14 3.84 9.99
C VAL A 68 -13.51 4.08 9.36
N GLY A 69 -13.83 3.39 8.27
CA GLY A 69 -15.11 3.49 7.56
C GLY A 69 -16.31 3.20 8.46
N PHE A 70 -16.31 2.04 9.12
CA PHE A 70 -17.44 1.63 9.96
C PHE A 70 -17.51 2.34 11.31
N LEU A 71 -16.37 2.60 11.97
CA LEU A 71 -16.39 3.17 13.33
C LEU A 71 -16.43 4.70 13.36
N PHE A 72 -15.82 5.37 12.38
CA PHE A 72 -15.64 6.83 12.41
C PHE A 72 -16.38 7.55 11.29
N LEU A 73 -16.48 6.93 10.10
CA LEU A 73 -17.21 7.49 8.96
C LEU A 73 -18.66 6.98 8.87
N HIS A 74 -19.09 6.15 9.84
CA HIS A 74 -20.46 5.65 9.97
C HIS A 74 -20.98 4.98 8.69
N TYR A 75 -20.15 4.16 8.04
CA TYR A 75 -20.58 3.39 6.88
C TYR A 75 -21.82 2.55 7.20
N PRO A 76 -22.81 2.52 6.30
CA PRO A 76 -23.97 1.64 6.46
C PRO A 76 -23.55 0.18 6.66
N THR A 77 -24.23 -0.54 7.54
CA THR A 77 -23.95 -1.96 7.82
C THR A 77 -24.83 -2.91 7.00
N ASP A 78 -25.36 -2.43 5.87
CA ASP A 78 -26.15 -3.26 4.95
C ASP A 78 -25.26 -4.26 4.17
N ALA A 79 -25.91 -5.27 3.60
CA ALA A 79 -25.23 -6.37 2.92
C ALA A 79 -24.37 -5.90 1.73
N MET A 80 -24.78 -4.86 1.01
CA MET A 80 -24.01 -4.36 -0.14
C MET A 80 -22.76 -3.61 0.32
N THR A 81 -22.86 -2.80 1.37
CA THR A 81 -21.70 -2.10 1.93
C THR A 81 -20.67 -3.08 2.51
N LEU A 82 -21.14 -4.12 3.22
CA LEU A 82 -20.26 -5.18 3.73
C LEU A 82 -19.61 -5.99 2.59
N PHE A 83 -20.37 -6.31 1.54
CA PHE A 83 -19.85 -6.98 0.35
C PHE A 83 -18.72 -6.18 -0.30
N TRP A 84 -18.93 -4.88 -0.55
CA TRP A 84 -17.90 -4.00 -1.12
C TRP A 84 -16.68 -3.87 -0.22
N GLY A 85 -16.87 -3.82 1.10
CA GLY A 85 -15.77 -3.87 2.05
C GLY A 85 -14.90 -5.12 1.87
N GLY A 86 -15.51 -6.30 1.79
CA GLY A 86 -14.80 -7.56 1.53
C GLY A 86 -14.15 -7.62 0.14
N ALA A 87 -14.87 -7.20 -0.90
CA ALA A 87 -14.41 -7.19 -2.28
C ALA A 87 -13.15 -6.33 -2.44
N LEU A 88 -13.12 -5.12 -1.87
CA LEU A 88 -11.96 -4.23 -1.90
C LEU A 88 -10.73 -4.88 -1.25
N GLY A 89 -10.91 -5.70 -0.21
CA GLY A 89 -9.82 -6.43 0.43
C GLY A 89 -9.21 -7.46 -0.51
N VAL A 90 -10.04 -8.27 -1.16
CA VAL A 90 -9.59 -9.27 -2.16
C VAL A 90 -8.90 -8.59 -3.33
N ILE A 91 -9.49 -7.51 -3.86
CA ILE A 91 -8.93 -6.73 -4.97
C ILE A 91 -7.55 -6.17 -4.59
N ALA A 92 -7.40 -5.58 -3.40
CA ALA A 92 -6.13 -5.05 -2.93
C ALA A 92 -5.03 -6.13 -2.85
N LEU A 93 -5.36 -7.33 -2.37
CA LEU A 93 -4.43 -8.45 -2.30
C LEU A 93 -4.00 -8.92 -3.70
N LEU A 94 -4.94 -9.02 -4.65
CA LEU A 94 -4.63 -9.38 -6.05
C LEU A 94 -3.77 -8.31 -6.74
N SER A 95 -4.03 -7.03 -6.48
CA SER A 95 -3.18 -5.91 -6.92
C SER A 95 -1.77 -5.98 -6.33
N CYS A 96 -1.64 -6.39 -5.06
CA CYS A 96 -0.32 -6.59 -4.43
C CYS A 96 0.45 -7.71 -5.13
N GLU A 97 -0.24 -8.80 -5.44
CA GLU A 97 0.36 -9.92 -6.16
C GLU A 97 0.82 -9.54 -7.56
N SER A 98 -0.02 -8.85 -8.32
CA SER A 98 0.31 -8.40 -9.68
C SER A 98 1.53 -7.47 -9.67
N ALA A 99 1.57 -6.52 -8.73
CA ALA A 99 2.71 -5.64 -8.53
C ALA A 99 3.99 -6.41 -8.21
N GLY A 100 3.93 -7.39 -7.30
CA GLY A 100 5.08 -8.21 -6.92
C GLY A 100 5.60 -9.08 -8.06
N LEU A 101 4.72 -9.58 -8.92
CA LEU A 101 5.11 -10.35 -10.12
C LEU A 101 5.84 -9.47 -11.13
N LEU A 102 5.35 -8.25 -11.38
CA LEU A 102 5.94 -7.36 -12.39
C LEU A 102 7.19 -6.65 -11.87
N ALA A 103 7.25 -6.31 -10.59
CA ALA A 103 8.44 -5.75 -9.95
C ALA A 103 9.69 -6.63 -10.13
N ARG A 104 9.52 -7.96 -10.12
CA ARG A 104 10.63 -8.92 -10.23
C ARG A 104 11.18 -9.05 -11.66
N ARG A 105 10.41 -8.62 -12.67
CA ARG A 105 10.80 -8.72 -14.08
C ARG A 105 11.65 -7.56 -14.55
N PHE A 106 11.60 -6.42 -13.87
CA PHE A 106 12.28 -5.20 -14.28
C PHE A 106 13.11 -4.62 -13.12
N PRO A 107 14.38 -4.25 -13.35
CA PRO A 107 15.19 -3.63 -12.31
C PRO A 107 14.88 -2.13 -12.13
N GLY A 108 15.24 -1.60 -10.96
CA GLY A 108 15.28 -0.15 -10.70
C GLY A 108 13.95 0.57 -10.89
N PHE A 109 14.01 1.75 -11.52
CA PHE A 109 12.84 2.60 -11.75
C PHE A 109 11.75 1.91 -12.57
N ALA A 110 12.14 1.16 -13.61
CA ALA A 110 11.21 0.40 -14.44
C ALA A 110 10.43 -0.64 -13.63
N GLY A 111 11.08 -1.31 -12.67
CA GLY A 111 10.43 -2.21 -11.70
C GLY A 111 9.39 -1.51 -10.83
N GLY A 112 9.72 -0.31 -10.34
CA GLY A 112 8.78 0.51 -9.57
C GLY A 112 7.55 0.92 -10.39
N LEU A 113 7.76 1.40 -11.62
CA LEU A 113 6.67 1.80 -12.52
C LEU A 113 5.80 0.61 -12.91
N ALA A 114 6.42 -0.53 -13.27
CA ALA A 114 5.71 -1.74 -13.63
C ALA A 114 4.86 -2.28 -12.46
N ALA A 115 5.38 -2.22 -11.23
CA ALA A 115 4.65 -2.62 -10.04
C ALA A 115 3.40 -1.76 -9.81
N PHE A 116 3.56 -0.43 -9.86
CA PHE A 116 2.46 0.52 -9.68
C PHE A 116 1.38 0.36 -10.76
N LEU A 117 1.77 0.37 -12.04
CA LEU A 117 0.83 0.25 -13.15
C LEU A 117 0.10 -1.10 -13.11
N SER A 118 0.79 -2.18 -12.76
CA SER A 118 0.18 -3.50 -12.63
C SER A 118 -0.86 -3.56 -11.50
N ALA A 119 -0.52 -3.04 -10.33
CA ALA A 119 -1.45 -2.97 -9.21
C ALA A 119 -2.69 -2.15 -9.57
N PHE A 120 -2.49 -0.98 -10.19
CA PHE A 120 -3.57 -0.07 -10.56
C PHE A 120 -4.49 -0.66 -11.61
N VAL A 121 -3.94 -1.25 -12.69
CA VAL A 121 -4.76 -1.89 -13.74
C VAL A 121 -5.58 -3.05 -13.16
N VAL A 122 -4.98 -3.90 -12.31
CA VAL A 122 -5.72 -4.98 -11.64
C VAL A 122 -6.80 -4.43 -10.69
N TYR A 123 -6.48 -3.36 -9.96
CA TYR A 123 -7.42 -2.73 -9.03
C TYR A 123 -8.67 -2.21 -9.74
N GLU A 124 -8.47 -1.35 -10.74
CA GLU A 124 -9.56 -0.72 -11.49
C GLU A 124 -10.35 -1.74 -12.33
N SER A 125 -9.67 -2.70 -12.97
CA SER A 125 -10.36 -3.72 -13.77
C SER A 125 -11.24 -4.64 -12.92
N LEU A 126 -10.79 -5.02 -11.71
CA LEU A 126 -11.60 -5.83 -10.82
C LEU A 126 -12.75 -5.04 -10.20
N ILE A 127 -12.55 -3.76 -9.85
CA ILE A 127 -13.65 -2.89 -9.43
C ILE A 127 -14.70 -2.81 -10.54
N LEU A 128 -14.28 -2.52 -11.77
CA LEU A 128 -15.18 -2.47 -12.92
C LEU A 128 -15.93 -3.79 -13.12
N ALA A 129 -15.24 -4.93 -13.03
CA ALA A 129 -15.85 -6.25 -13.17
C ALA A 129 -16.89 -6.54 -12.08
N VAL A 130 -16.59 -6.20 -10.81
CA VAL A 130 -17.53 -6.40 -9.70
C VAL A 130 -18.72 -5.44 -9.81
N THR A 131 -18.50 -4.18 -10.19
CA THR A 131 -19.56 -3.20 -10.43
C THR A 131 -20.48 -3.66 -11.55
N ALA A 132 -19.92 -4.12 -12.67
CA ALA A 132 -20.69 -4.64 -13.80
C ALA A 132 -21.50 -5.90 -13.43
N ALA A 133 -20.98 -6.75 -12.55
CA ALA A 133 -21.67 -7.96 -12.07
C ALA A 133 -22.76 -7.66 -11.04
N THR A 134 -22.65 -6.58 -10.27
CA THR A 134 -23.60 -6.22 -9.20
C THR A 134 -24.62 -5.16 -9.60
N GLY A 135 -24.47 -4.56 -10.79
CA GLY A 135 -25.46 -3.72 -11.46
C GLY A 135 -25.15 -2.22 -11.39
N PRO A 136 -25.71 -1.45 -10.42
CA PRO A 136 -25.60 0.00 -10.43
C PRO A 136 -24.15 0.50 -10.29
N GLY A 137 -23.81 1.55 -11.04
CA GLY A 137 -22.58 2.33 -10.81
C GLY A 137 -21.51 2.23 -11.91
N VAL A 138 -21.72 1.40 -12.94
CA VAL A 138 -20.83 1.39 -14.12
C VAL A 138 -20.76 2.76 -14.82
N ASP A 139 -21.85 3.54 -14.78
CA ASP A 139 -21.90 4.89 -15.35
C ASP A 139 -20.98 5.88 -14.62
N HIS A 140 -20.58 5.58 -13.39
CA HIS A 140 -19.60 6.38 -12.65
C HIS A 140 -18.15 6.08 -13.06
N PHE A 141 -17.92 5.00 -13.82
CA PHE A 141 -16.61 4.61 -14.33
C PHE A 141 -16.21 5.47 -15.55
N THR A 142 -16.04 6.76 -15.31
CA THR A 142 -15.69 7.75 -16.32
C THR A 142 -14.19 8.04 -16.31
N ALA A 143 -13.66 8.49 -17.45
CA ALA A 143 -12.24 8.85 -17.55
C ALA A 143 -11.77 9.85 -16.47
N PRO A 144 -12.54 10.89 -16.09
CA PRO A 144 -12.17 11.78 -14.99
C PRO A 144 -12.10 11.09 -13.62
N VAL A 145 -13.02 10.18 -13.32
CA VAL A 145 -13.04 9.43 -12.05
C VAL A 145 -11.83 8.51 -11.97
N VAL A 146 -11.59 7.71 -13.01
CA VAL A 146 -10.43 6.81 -13.07
C VAL A 146 -9.11 7.59 -13.00
N SER A 147 -9.02 8.74 -13.69
CA SER A 147 -7.84 9.61 -13.63
C SER A 147 -7.61 10.18 -12.23
N ARG A 148 -8.68 10.60 -11.54
CA ARG A 148 -8.59 11.06 -10.15
C ARG A 148 -8.09 9.95 -9.24
N ILE A 149 -8.63 8.74 -9.37
CA ILE A 149 -8.21 7.58 -8.56
C ILE A 149 -6.75 7.22 -8.88
N PHE A 150 -6.34 7.29 -10.14
CA PHE A 150 -4.95 7.12 -10.57
C PHE A 150 -4.00 8.07 -9.83
N PHE A 151 -4.30 9.38 -9.83
CA PHE A 151 -3.43 10.36 -9.19
C PHE A 151 -3.40 10.23 -7.65
N ILE A 152 -4.51 9.85 -7.02
CA ILE A 152 -4.54 9.58 -5.58
C ILE A 152 -3.63 8.37 -5.25
N ASN A 153 -3.74 7.30 -6.03
CA ASN A 153 -2.89 6.11 -5.88
C ASN A 153 -1.42 6.41 -6.16
N PHE A 154 -1.14 7.15 -7.22
CA PHE A 154 0.21 7.55 -7.59
C PHE A 154 0.85 8.44 -6.52
N GLY A 155 0.09 9.40 -5.99
CA GLY A 155 0.55 10.27 -4.90
C GLY A 155 0.94 9.47 -3.67
N ALA A 156 0.08 8.57 -3.18
CA ALA A 156 0.39 7.72 -2.04
C ALA A 156 1.60 6.81 -2.29
N PHE A 157 1.68 6.21 -3.48
CA PHE A 157 2.81 5.38 -3.91
C PHE A 157 4.13 6.16 -3.86
N ALA A 158 4.16 7.33 -4.49
CA ALA A 158 5.33 8.19 -4.54
C ALA A 158 5.74 8.65 -3.13
N THR A 159 4.79 9.14 -2.32
CA THR A 159 5.04 9.61 -0.96
C THR A 159 5.64 8.51 -0.08
N LEU A 160 5.07 7.30 -0.08
CA LEU A 160 5.58 6.21 0.72
C LEU A 160 6.97 5.75 0.27
N LEU A 161 7.23 5.67 -1.04
CA LEU A 161 8.57 5.37 -1.53
C LEU A 161 9.60 6.44 -1.14
N MET A 162 9.23 7.71 -1.23
CA MET A 162 10.08 8.82 -0.78
C MET A 162 10.38 8.74 0.71
N LEU A 163 9.39 8.42 1.55
CA LEU A 163 9.57 8.21 2.99
C LEU A 163 10.55 7.05 3.26
N LYS A 164 10.42 5.93 2.53
CA LYS A 164 11.35 4.80 2.66
C LYS A 164 12.77 5.19 2.27
N ALA A 165 12.92 5.88 1.14
CA ALA A 165 14.22 6.33 0.64
C ALA A 165 14.89 7.32 1.61
N ALA A 166 14.13 8.29 2.14
CA ALA A 166 14.62 9.23 3.13
C ALA A 166 15.08 8.54 4.42
N ALA A 167 14.27 7.60 4.94
CA ALA A 167 14.64 6.82 6.12
C ALA A 167 15.94 6.00 5.90
N ALA A 168 16.11 5.41 4.71
CA ALA A 168 17.33 4.70 4.36
C ALA A 168 18.55 5.64 4.27
N ALA A 169 18.38 6.83 3.68
CA ALA A 169 19.45 7.83 3.58
C ALA A 169 19.90 8.34 4.96
N VAL A 170 18.96 8.60 5.88
CA VAL A 170 19.27 9.01 7.25
C VAL A 170 20.01 7.90 8.00
N ALA A 171 19.55 6.66 7.89
CA ALA A 171 20.21 5.52 8.53
C ALA A 171 21.66 5.33 8.04
N TYR A 172 21.90 5.46 6.73
CA TYR A 172 23.24 5.40 6.14
C TYR A 172 24.17 6.50 6.66
N ARG A 173 23.68 7.75 6.72
CA ARG A 173 24.44 8.89 7.25
C ARG A 173 24.84 8.68 8.71
N ASN A 174 23.95 8.12 9.53
CA ASN A 174 24.25 7.86 10.95
C ASN A 174 25.31 6.76 11.11
N ALA A 175 25.23 5.67 10.33
CA ALA A 175 26.22 4.61 10.35
C ALA A 175 27.61 5.11 9.94
N ALA A 176 27.70 5.94 8.90
CA ALA A 176 28.96 6.54 8.45
C ALA A 176 29.62 7.40 9.55
N LYS A 177 28.83 8.20 10.28
CA LYS A 177 29.33 8.99 11.41
C LYS A 177 29.87 8.12 12.54
N THR A 178 29.16 7.05 12.92
CA THR A 178 29.59 6.13 13.97
C THR A 178 30.89 5.41 13.62
N PHE A 179 31.09 5.05 12.34
CA PHE A 179 32.33 4.43 11.90
C PHE A 179 33.50 5.42 11.96
N ALA A 180 33.29 6.66 11.54
CA ALA A 180 34.31 7.71 11.59
C ALA A 180 34.73 8.13 13.02
N SER A 181 33.85 7.93 14.01
CA SER A 181 34.12 8.30 15.41
C SER A 181 34.77 7.19 16.25
N ARG A 182 35.09 6.02 15.67
CA ARG A 182 35.78 4.94 16.41
C ARG A 182 37.27 5.23 16.47
N PRO A 183 37.88 5.35 17.67
CA PRO A 183 39.33 5.47 17.79
C PRO A 183 39.99 4.18 17.28
N ILE A 184 41.10 4.33 16.56
CA ILE A 184 41.93 3.26 15.99
C ILE A 184 42.67 2.53 17.11
#